data_AF-A0A2P5FRA8-F1
#
_entry.id   AF-A0A2P5FRA8-F1
#
_cell.length_a   1.000
_cell.length_b   1.000
_cell.length_c   1.000
_cell.angle_alpha   90.00
_cell.angle_beta   90.00
_cell.angle_gamma   90.00
#
_symmetry.space_group_name_H-M   'P 1'
#
loop_
_entity.id
_entity.type
_entity.pdbx_description
1 polymer ?
#
loop_
_entity_poly.entity_id
_entity_poly.type
_entity_poly.pdbx_seq_one_letter_code
_entity_poly.pdbx_strand_id
1 'polypeptide(L)'
;MFVTKVSMFISSYVIAFVLLWKLAIVALPLAMLVIVPSWLCGRSLMGLSRKIRSEYNRAGTIAEQAISSIRIVYAFVGEKTTVAEYSKALNVSAKLGLRQGLVKGLAIGSNGIVFAIWAFLSYCSIKLVMYDGVRGGTVYAIGSSIIFGCRALGDSLNNIKDIADAYAASNRITKMIKRIPTIDSEKMDGIIFEPVSSAIEFKLVNFSYPSRPDSVVLNNFSLTIPAGKTIALVELVAQENRQFCHYYRGSMIHLREKFY
;
A
#
# COMPACT_ATOMS: atom_id res chain seq x y z
N MET A 1 17.99 6.07 6.21
CA MET A 1 17.42 6.63 7.45
C MET A 1 17.27 5.61 8.57
N PHE A 2 16.68 4.42 8.35
CA PHE A 2 16.61 3.38 9.40
C PHE A 2 18.00 2.96 9.90
N VAL A 3 18.89 2.54 8.99
CA VAL A 3 20.27 2.10 9.31
C VAL A 3 21.04 3.15 10.10
N THR A 4 20.97 4.41 9.68
CA THR A 4 21.66 5.54 10.34
C THR A 4 21.15 5.81 11.76
N LYS A 5 19.85 5.60 12.01
CA LYS A 5 19.25 5.81 13.33
C LYS A 5 19.57 4.68 14.30
N VAL A 6 19.57 3.44 13.79
CA VAL A 6 19.99 2.25 14.55
C VAL A 6 21.49 2.31 14.87
N SER A 7 22.33 2.71 13.91
CA SER A 7 23.77 2.86 14.15
C SER A 7 24.06 3.96 15.17
N MET A 8 23.36 5.10 15.11
CA MET A 8 23.46 6.15 16.14
C MET A 8 23.13 5.62 17.54
N PHE A 9 22.08 4.81 17.69
CA PHE A 9 21.73 4.20 18.97
C PHE A 9 22.84 3.28 19.47
N ILE A 10 23.31 2.35 18.64
CA ILE A 10 24.37 1.40 19.01
C ILE A 10 25.65 2.15 19.40
N SER A 11 26.11 3.10 18.57
CA SER A 11 27.31 3.87 18.85
C SER A 11 27.17 4.70 20.13
N SER A 12 26.02 5.33 20.38
CA SER A 12 25.79 6.10 21.61
C SER A 12 25.88 5.24 22.87
N TYR A 13 25.38 4.00 22.80
CA TYR A 13 25.38 3.07 23.93
C TYR A 13 26.77 2.47 24.15
N VAL A 14 27.50 2.17 23.08
CA VAL A 14 28.90 1.69 23.14
C VAL A 14 29.80 2.76 23.77
N ILE A 15 29.69 4.01 23.32
CA ILE A 15 30.47 5.13 23.89
C ILE A 15 30.12 5.33 25.38
N ALA A 16 28.84 5.20 25.74
CA ALA A 16 28.41 5.29 27.14
C ALA A 16 29.02 4.19 28.02
N PHE A 17 29.05 2.94 27.55
CA PHE A 17 29.65 1.82 28.28
C PHE A 17 31.16 1.96 28.43
N VAL A 18 31.86 2.39 27.38
CA VAL A 18 33.33 2.54 27.38
C VAL A 18 33.78 3.64 28.34
N LEU A 19 33.08 4.78 28.35
CA LEU A 19 33.45 5.90 29.22
C LEU A 19 33.00 5.68 30.66
N LEU A 20 31.72 5.37 30.88
CA LEU A 20 31.12 5.26 32.22
C LEU A 20 30.04 4.16 32.27
N TRP A 21 30.48 2.94 32.53
CA TRP A 21 29.59 1.78 32.67
C TRP A 21 28.51 1.95 33.76
N LYS A 22 28.84 2.58 34.90
CA LYS A 22 27.88 2.84 36.00
C LYS A 22 26.67 3.66 35.54
N LEU A 23 26.90 4.70 34.72
CA LEU A 23 25.85 5.56 34.19
C LEU A 23 25.05 4.87 33.07
N ALA A 24 25.74 4.08 32.23
CA ALA A 24 25.12 3.31 31.16
C ALA A 24 24.12 2.26 31.68
N ILE A 25 24.39 1.66 32.84
CA ILE A 25 23.47 0.71 33.50
C ILE A 25 22.21 1.43 33.98
N VAL A 26 22.34 2.61 34.59
CA VAL A 26 21.20 3.42 35.07
C VAL A 26 20.36 3.93 33.89
N ALA A 27 21.00 4.22 32.76
CA ALA A 27 20.32 4.72 31.57
C ALA A 27 19.52 3.66 30.80
N LEU A 28 19.77 2.37 31.02
CA LEU A 28 19.14 1.24 30.33
C LEU A 28 17.62 1.14 30.57
N PRO A 29 17.12 1.17 31.82
CA PRO A 29 15.67 1.21 32.06
C PRO A 29 15.04 2.53 31.59
N LEU A 30 15.76 3.66 31.68
CA LEU A 30 15.28 4.96 31.20
C LEU A 30 15.15 4.99 29.67
N ALA A 31 16.04 4.31 28.96
CA ALA A 31 15.96 4.14 27.51
C ALA A 31 14.67 3.44 27.09
N MET A 32 14.32 2.34 27.76
CA MET A 32 13.07 1.60 27.50
C MET A 32 11.84 2.46 27.76
N LEU A 33 11.88 3.31 28.80
CA LEU A 33 10.80 4.23 29.13
C LEU A 33 10.55 5.29 28.03
N VAL A 34 11.57 5.67 27.25
CA VAL A 34 11.41 6.59 26.10
C VAL A 34 10.93 5.83 24.85
N ILE A 35 11.48 4.65 24.60
CA ILE A 35 11.23 3.90 23.38
C ILE A 35 9.77 3.42 23.31
N VAL A 36 9.21 2.92 24.42
CA VAL A 36 7.86 2.34 24.45
C VAL A 36 6.76 3.35 24.07
N PRO A 37 6.68 4.55 24.68
CA PRO A 37 5.69 5.56 24.29
C PRO A 37 5.87 6.05 22.86
N SER A 38 7.11 6.28 22.42
CA SER A 38 7.40 6.71 21.05
C SER A 38 6.93 5.68 20.02
N TRP A 39 7.18 4.40 20.28
CA TRP A 39 6.71 3.31 19.42
C TRP A 39 5.19 3.17 19.41
N LEU A 40 4.54 3.20 20.59
CA LEU A 40 3.09 3.04 20.70
C LEU A 40 2.33 4.18 20.03
N CYS A 41 2.78 5.42 20.25
CA CYS A 41 2.20 6.62 19.62
C CYS A 41 2.41 6.60 18.11
N GLY A 42 3.63 6.27 17.66
CA GLY A 42 3.94 6.17 16.23
C GLY A 42 3.12 5.09 15.52
N ARG A 43 2.99 3.90 16.11
CA ARG A 43 2.15 2.81 15.58
C ARG A 43 0.67 3.21 15.49
N SER A 44 0.15 3.85 16.53
CA SER A 44 -1.25 4.33 16.57
C SER A 44 -1.50 5.40 15.50
N LEU A 45 -0.58 6.36 15.36
CA LEU A 45 -0.66 7.41 14.36
C LEU A 45 -0.61 6.86 12.93
N MET A 46 0.29 5.91 12.64
CA MET A 46 0.38 5.25 11.32
C MET A 46 -0.89 4.44 11.00
N GLY A 47 -1.49 3.78 11.99
CA GLY A 47 -2.74 3.05 11.82
C GLY A 47 -3.90 3.98 11.45
N LEU A 48 -4.03 5.07 12.19
CA LEU A 48 -5.10 6.05 11.97
C LEU A 48 -4.91 6.83 10.65
N SER A 49 -3.67 7.19 10.31
CA SER A 49 -3.34 7.85 9.04
C SER A 49 -3.71 6.98 7.83
N ARG A 50 -3.49 5.66 7.91
CA ARG A 50 -3.94 4.71 6.87
C ARG A 50 -5.44 4.68 6.73
N LYS A 51 -6.17 4.65 7.85
CA LYS A 51 -7.65 4.65 7.84
C LYS A 51 -8.20 5.94 7.24
N ILE A 52 -7.63 7.08 7.61
CA ILE A 52 -7.99 8.39 7.02
C ILE A 52 -7.74 8.38 5.52
N ARG A 53 -6.56 7.92 5.07
CA ARG A 53 -6.26 7.85 3.64
C ARG A 53 -7.23 6.94 2.87
N SER A 54 -7.63 5.81 3.46
CA SER A 54 -8.62 4.91 2.85
C SER A 54 -9.99 5.55 2.70
N GLU A 55 -10.52 6.21 3.74
CA GLU A 55 -11.82 6.90 3.68
C GLU A 55 -11.77 8.12 2.74
N TYR A 56 -10.64 8.83 2.73
CA TYR A 56 -10.43 9.95 1.82
C TYR A 56 -10.38 9.50 0.35
N ASN A 57 -9.70 8.39 0.06
CA ASN A 57 -9.69 7.80 -1.28
C ASN A 57 -11.12 7.44 -1.75
N ARG A 58 -11.97 6.95 -0.85
CA ARG A 58 -13.38 6.66 -1.18
C ARG A 58 -14.15 7.92 -1.59
N ALA A 59 -13.96 9.02 -0.87
CA ALA A 59 -14.52 10.31 -1.27
C ALA A 59 -13.96 10.77 -2.63
N GLY A 60 -12.66 10.55 -2.87
CA GLY A 60 -12.00 10.81 -4.15
C GLY A 60 -12.62 10.02 -5.30
N THR A 61 -12.90 8.73 -5.12
CA THR A 61 -13.56 7.89 -6.13
C THR A 61 -14.97 8.39 -6.48
N ILE A 62 -15.76 8.82 -5.49
CA ILE A 62 -17.10 9.39 -5.73
C ILE A 62 -16.99 10.65 -6.58
N ALA A 63 -16.06 11.55 -6.24
CA ALA A 63 -15.81 12.76 -7.02
C ALA A 63 -15.31 12.45 -8.44
N GLU A 64 -14.40 11.49 -8.58
CA GLU A 64 -13.86 11.05 -9.87
C GLU A 64 -14.96 10.48 -10.78
N GLN A 65 -15.84 9.64 -10.24
CA GLN A 65 -16.99 9.09 -10.96
C GLN A 65 -17.97 10.18 -11.41
N ALA A 66 -18.27 11.14 -10.53
CA ALA A 66 -19.15 12.26 -10.82
C ALA A 66 -18.59 13.15 -11.94
N ILE A 67 -17.30 13.46 -11.89
CA ILE A 67 -16.63 14.30 -12.89
C ILE A 67 -16.50 13.56 -14.22
N SER A 68 -16.11 12.28 -14.19
CA SER A 68 -15.99 11.45 -15.40
C SER A 68 -17.33 11.30 -16.13
N SER A 69 -18.45 11.31 -15.39
CA SER A 69 -19.80 11.13 -15.94
C SER A 69 -20.67 12.39 -15.80
N ILE A 70 -20.07 13.58 -15.88
CA ILE A 70 -20.74 14.85 -15.56
C ILE A 70 -22.02 15.09 -16.39
N ARG A 71 -22.02 14.68 -17.67
CA ARG A 71 -23.20 14.79 -18.54
C ARG A 71 -24.39 13.97 -18.04
N ILE A 72 -24.13 12.80 -17.45
CA ILE A 72 -25.17 11.93 -16.89
C ILE A 72 -25.71 12.55 -15.60
N VAL A 73 -24.82 12.99 -14.71
CA VAL A 73 -25.23 13.66 -13.46
C VAL A 73 -26.12 14.87 -13.74
N TYR A 74 -25.76 15.68 -14.74
CA TYR A 74 -26.57 16.82 -15.16
C TYR A 74 -27.91 16.40 -15.78
N ALA A 75 -27.91 15.42 -16.69
CA ALA A 75 -29.12 14.94 -17.36
C ALA A 75 -30.17 14.35 -16.39
N PHE A 76 -29.72 13.73 -15.29
CA PHE A 76 -30.58 13.19 -14.25
C PHE A 76 -30.79 14.14 -13.06
N VAL A 77 -30.30 15.39 -13.13
CA VAL A 77 -30.40 16.40 -12.05
C VAL A 77 -29.86 15.85 -10.71
N GLY A 78 -28.80 15.03 -10.78
CA GLY A 78 -28.23 14.30 -9.65
C GLY A 78 -27.17 15.07 -8.84
N GLU A 79 -26.96 16.35 -9.13
CA GLU A 79 -25.89 17.17 -8.53
C GLU A 79 -25.99 17.21 -6.99
N LYS A 80 -27.19 17.48 -6.46
CA LYS A 80 -27.43 17.57 -5.01
C LYS A 80 -27.17 16.25 -4.30
N THR A 81 -27.60 15.14 -4.90
CA THR A 81 -27.38 13.79 -4.35
C THR A 81 -25.90 13.46 -4.31
N THR A 82 -25.18 13.74 -5.41
CA THR A 82 -23.74 13.50 -5.52
C THR A 82 -22.94 14.31 -4.51
N VAL A 83 -23.29 15.60 -4.33
CA VAL A 83 -22.68 16.47 -3.31
C VAL A 83 -22.96 15.97 -1.90
N ALA A 84 -24.18 15.49 -1.63
CA ALA A 84 -24.54 14.93 -0.33
C ALA A 84 -23.74 13.65 -0.01
N GLU A 85 -23.56 12.76 -1.00
CA GLU A 85 -22.75 11.55 -0.85
C GLU A 85 -21.27 11.87 -0.61
N TYR A 86 -20.71 12.81 -1.37
CA TYR A 86 -19.34 13.27 -1.18
C TYR A 86 -19.14 13.91 0.20
N SER A 87 -20.06 14.77 0.64
CA SER A 87 -20.04 15.40 1.96
C SER A 87 -20.13 14.36 3.09
N LYS A 88 -20.99 13.35 2.95
CA LYS A 88 -21.10 12.23 3.89
C LYS A 88 -19.79 11.44 3.99
N ALA A 89 -19.13 11.17 2.87
CA ALA A 89 -17.84 10.48 2.84
C ALA A 89 -16.73 11.33 3.49
N LEU A 90 -16.70 12.64 3.23
CA LEU A 90 -15.74 13.55 3.85
C LEU A 90 -15.92 13.69 5.37
N ASN A 91 -17.15 13.72 5.86
CA ASN A 91 -17.44 13.85 7.29
C ASN A 91 -16.80 12.72 8.12
N VAL A 92 -16.78 11.50 7.57
CA VAL A 92 -16.09 10.35 8.19
C VAL A 92 -14.58 10.61 8.29
N SER A 93 -13.97 11.08 7.20
CA SER A 93 -12.55 11.44 7.18
C SER A 93 -12.22 12.57 8.17
N ALA A 94 -13.07 13.60 8.24
CA ALA A 94 -12.92 14.72 9.17
C ALA A 94 -12.95 14.27 10.65
N LYS A 95 -13.90 13.40 11.01
CA LYS A 95 -13.98 12.83 12.36
C LYS A 95 -12.77 11.98 12.72
N LEU A 96 -12.24 11.22 11.76
CA LEU A 96 -10.99 10.48 11.94
C LEU A 96 -9.77 11.42 12.07
N GLY A 97 -9.75 12.51 11.30
CA GLY A 97 -8.73 13.56 11.40
C GLY A 97 -8.70 14.23 12.77
N LEU A 98 -9.86 14.51 13.38
CA LEU A 98 -9.95 15.01 14.75
C LEU A 98 -9.33 14.04 15.75
N ARG A 99 -9.64 12.73 15.63
CA ARG A 99 -9.01 11.70 16.47
C ARG A 99 -7.49 11.64 16.25
N GLN A 100 -7.01 11.85 15.03
CA GLN A 100 -5.59 11.89 14.73
C GLN A 100 -4.92 13.11 15.36
N GLY A 101 -5.59 14.26 15.34
CA GLY A 101 -5.16 15.45 16.07
C GLY A 101 -4.96 15.17 17.56
N LEU A 102 -5.92 14.51 18.21
CA LEU A 102 -5.83 14.12 19.62
C LEU A 102 -4.68 13.15 19.90
N VAL A 103 -4.53 12.10 19.08
CA VAL A 103 -3.42 11.12 19.22
C VAL A 103 -2.07 11.80 19.01
N LYS A 104 -1.97 12.70 18.02
CA LYS A 104 -0.74 13.48 17.77
C LYS A 104 -0.43 14.42 18.92
N GLY A 105 -1.45 15.08 19.48
CA GLY A 105 -1.32 15.91 20.67
C GLY A 105 -0.81 15.12 21.87
N LEU A 106 -1.38 13.94 22.12
CA LEU A 106 -0.92 13.03 23.18
C LEU A 106 0.52 12.55 22.94
N ALA A 107 0.90 12.26 21.69
CA ALA A 107 2.26 11.86 21.33
C ALA A 107 3.29 12.99 21.60
N ILE A 108 2.95 14.22 21.24
CA ILE A 108 3.81 15.39 21.51
C ILE A 108 3.86 15.64 23.02
N GLY A 109 2.72 15.57 23.73
CA GLY A 109 2.68 15.71 25.19
C GLY A 109 3.51 14.66 25.92
N SER A 110 3.49 13.41 25.45
CA SER A 110 4.30 12.32 26.01
C SER A 110 5.81 12.57 25.88
N ASN A 111 6.27 13.44 24.97
CA ASN A 111 7.69 13.83 24.94
C ASN A 111 8.10 14.62 26.18
N GLY A 112 7.16 15.13 26.99
CA GLY A 112 7.45 15.74 28.29
C GLY A 112 8.21 14.81 29.24
N ILE A 113 8.01 13.49 29.12
CA ILE A 113 8.73 12.47 29.91
C ILE A 113 10.25 12.57 29.69
N VAL A 114 10.69 12.99 28.50
CA VAL A 114 12.13 13.16 28.21
C VAL A 114 12.76 14.20 29.12
N PHE A 115 12.05 15.28 29.48
CA PHE A 115 12.56 16.28 30.42
C PHE A 115 12.70 15.73 31.84
N ALA A 116 11.75 14.91 32.29
CA ALA A 116 11.86 14.24 33.60
C ALA A 116 13.05 13.27 33.64
N ILE A 117 13.29 12.53 32.55
CA ILE A 117 14.47 11.68 32.41
C ILE A 117 15.76 12.51 32.39
N TRP A 118 15.75 13.66 31.73
CA TRP A 118 16.89 14.59 31.70
C TRP A 118 17.23 15.10 33.11
N ALA A 119 16.22 15.45 33.90
CA ALA A 119 16.38 15.86 35.29
C ALA A 119 16.92 14.72 36.17
N PHE A 120 16.37 13.51 36.04
CA PHE A 120 16.84 12.34 36.78
C PHE A 120 18.28 11.96 36.43
N LEU A 121 18.61 11.97 35.14
CA LEU A 121 19.95 11.67 34.66
C LEU A 121 20.94 12.73 35.15
N SER A 122 20.54 14.00 35.17
CA SER A 122 21.35 15.10 35.74
C SER A 122 21.58 14.91 37.24
N TYR A 123 20.57 14.48 38.00
CA TYR A 123 20.72 14.19 39.44
C TYR A 123 21.72 13.05 39.70
N CYS A 124 21.58 11.92 38.98
CA CYS A 124 22.54 10.82 39.07
C CYS A 124 23.95 11.25 38.65
N SER A 125 24.05 12.09 37.62
CA SER A 125 25.31 12.65 37.12
C SER A 125 26.02 13.48 38.18
N ILE A 126 25.30 14.37 38.88
CA ILE A 126 25.86 15.20 39.95
C ILE A 126 26.39 14.33 41.09
N LYS A 127 25.63 13.32 41.54
CA LYS A 127 26.13 12.37 42.56
C LYS A 127 27.42 11.70 42.09
N LEU A 128 27.48 11.23 40.85
CA LEU A 128 28.67 10.54 40.37
C LEU A 128 29.91 11.45 40.30
N VAL A 129 29.72 12.72 39.92
CA VAL A 129 30.79 13.72 39.91
C VAL A 129 31.31 13.98 41.33
N MET A 130 30.41 14.05 42.33
CA MET A 130 30.80 14.32 43.73
C MET A 130 31.50 13.13 44.40
N TYR A 131 31.09 11.88 44.13
CA TYR A 131 31.64 10.69 44.79
C TYR A 131 32.80 10.02 44.05
N ASP A 132 32.75 9.93 42.71
CA ASP A 132 33.78 9.26 41.89
C ASP A 132 34.78 10.26 41.23
N GLY A 133 34.63 11.57 41.46
CA GLY A 133 35.57 12.58 40.93
C GLY A 133 35.59 12.71 39.40
N VAL A 134 34.53 12.26 38.73
CA VAL A 134 34.44 12.23 37.25
C VAL A 134 34.27 13.65 36.69
N ARG A 135 34.89 13.95 35.54
CA ARG A 135 34.69 15.22 34.83
C ARG A 135 33.22 15.39 34.39
N GLY A 136 32.55 16.46 34.85
CA GLY A 136 31.15 16.74 34.54
C GLY A 136 30.83 16.82 33.04
N GLY A 137 31.77 17.33 32.23
CA GLY A 137 31.63 17.38 30.77
C GLY A 137 31.48 15.99 30.13
N THR A 138 32.21 14.98 30.62
CA THR A 138 32.11 13.60 30.14
C THR A 138 30.74 13.01 30.47
N VAL A 139 30.23 13.27 31.67
CA VAL A 139 28.93 12.76 32.13
C VAL A 139 27.77 13.38 31.33
N TYR A 140 27.84 14.69 31.06
CA TYR A 140 26.87 15.38 30.20
C TYR A 140 26.88 14.88 28.76
N ALA A 141 28.07 14.68 28.18
CA ALA A 141 28.23 14.16 26.82
C ALA A 141 27.62 12.75 26.68
N ILE A 142 27.82 11.88 27.67
CA ILE A 142 27.22 10.54 27.70
C ILE A 142 25.70 10.62 27.83
N GLY A 143 25.19 11.42 28.79
CA GLY A 143 23.76 11.52 29.02
C GLY A 143 22.98 12.07 27.82
N SER A 144 23.52 13.11 27.18
CA SER A 144 22.94 13.66 25.94
C SER A 144 23.00 12.65 24.79
N SER A 145 24.13 11.96 24.60
CA SER A 145 24.29 10.94 23.55
C SER A 145 23.28 9.81 23.68
N ILE A 146 23.06 9.28 24.89
CA ILE A 146 22.09 8.19 25.12
C ILE A 146 20.67 8.66 24.78
N ILE A 147 20.27 9.86 25.23
CA ILE A 147 18.91 10.36 25.00
C ILE A 147 18.64 10.57 23.50
N PHE A 148 19.61 11.15 22.78
CA PHE A 148 19.50 11.28 21.32
C PHE A 148 19.49 9.92 20.62
N GLY A 149 20.30 8.97 21.08
CA GLY A 149 20.29 7.59 20.59
C GLY A 149 18.94 6.89 20.79
N CYS A 150 18.38 6.95 22.00
CA CYS A 150 17.07 6.36 22.32
C CYS A 150 15.95 6.97 21.49
N ARG A 151 15.97 8.29 21.30
CA ARG A 151 15.01 8.99 20.43
C ARG A 151 15.15 8.56 18.97
N ALA A 152 16.39 8.45 18.48
CA ALA A 152 16.66 7.96 17.14
C ALA A 152 16.13 6.53 16.93
N LEU A 153 16.28 5.65 17.92
CA LEU A 153 15.74 4.29 17.87
C LEU A 153 14.22 4.30 17.86
N GLY A 154 13.57 5.06 18.75
CA GLY A 154 12.11 5.19 18.81
C GLY A 154 11.50 5.64 17.47
N ASP A 155 12.13 6.61 16.81
CA ASP A 155 11.72 7.06 15.48
C ASP A 155 11.97 5.99 14.41
N SER A 156 13.07 5.25 14.51
CA SER A 156 13.42 4.20 13.53
C SER A 156 12.40 3.08 13.48
N LEU A 157 11.79 2.73 14.63
CA LEU A 157 10.80 1.66 14.72
C LEU A 157 9.54 1.95 13.89
N ASN A 158 9.21 3.23 13.64
CA ASN A 158 8.10 3.60 12.77
C ASN A 158 8.38 3.24 11.30
N ASN A 159 9.64 3.29 10.87
CA ASN A 159 10.03 2.98 9.48
C ASN A 159 10.01 1.48 9.16
N ILE A 160 9.97 0.60 10.18
CA ILE A 160 9.92 -0.86 9.98
C ILE A 160 8.69 -1.26 9.14
N LYS A 161 7.58 -0.57 9.37
CA LYS A 161 6.37 -0.82 8.61
C LYS A 161 6.56 -0.53 7.11
N ASP A 162 7.25 0.54 6.76
CA ASP A 162 7.43 0.92 5.35
C ASP A 162 8.31 -0.11 4.63
N ILE A 163 9.29 -0.68 5.33
CA ILE A 163 10.10 -1.81 4.84
C ILE A 163 9.22 -3.04 4.61
N ALA A 164 8.32 -3.36 5.54
CA ALA A 164 7.40 -4.49 5.41
C ALA A 164 6.40 -4.29 4.24
N ASP A 165 5.86 -3.09 4.08
CA ASP A 165 4.96 -2.74 2.97
C ASP A 165 5.72 -2.82 1.62
N ALA A 166 6.96 -2.34 1.56
CA ALA A 166 7.82 -2.45 0.37
C ALA A 166 8.13 -3.91 0.01
N TYR A 167 8.43 -4.75 1.00
CA TYR A 167 8.62 -6.18 0.80
C TYR A 167 7.34 -6.85 0.26
N ALA A 168 6.18 -6.53 0.82
CA ALA A 168 4.91 -7.05 0.35
C ALA A 168 4.60 -6.63 -1.10
N ALA A 169 4.90 -5.37 -1.47
CA ALA A 169 4.75 -4.88 -2.83
C ALA A 169 5.74 -5.58 -3.80
N SER A 170 7.01 -5.70 -3.42
CA SER A 170 8.02 -6.41 -4.21
C SER A 170 7.64 -7.87 -4.45
N ASN A 171 7.08 -8.56 -3.46
CA ASN A 171 6.60 -9.93 -3.61
C ASN A 171 5.45 -10.02 -4.64
N ARG A 172 4.54 -9.03 -4.67
CA ARG A 172 3.48 -8.97 -5.70
C ARG A 172 4.04 -8.78 -7.11
N ILE A 173 5.00 -7.88 -7.27
CA ILE A 173 5.67 -7.63 -8.56
C ILE A 173 6.44 -8.88 -8.99
N THR A 174 7.19 -9.50 -8.08
CA THR A 174 7.94 -10.73 -8.37
C THR A 174 7.02 -11.88 -8.77
N LYS A 175 5.86 -12.03 -8.12
CA LYS A 175 4.84 -13.00 -8.52
C LYS A 175 4.28 -12.73 -9.92
N MET A 176 4.13 -11.47 -10.29
CA MET A 176 3.70 -11.09 -11.64
C MET A 176 4.78 -11.42 -12.68
N ILE A 177 6.05 -11.10 -12.41
CA ILE A 177 7.18 -11.39 -13.31
C ILE A 177 7.37 -12.90 -13.50
N LYS A 178 7.27 -13.68 -12.43
CA LYS A 178 7.43 -15.15 -12.48
C LYS A 178 6.19 -15.88 -12.98
N ARG A 179 5.09 -15.18 -13.28
CA ARG A 179 3.87 -15.80 -13.79
C ARG A 179 4.10 -16.26 -15.22
N ILE A 180 4.06 -17.57 -15.45
CA ILE A 180 4.06 -18.13 -16.80
C ILE A 180 2.61 -18.09 -17.32
N PRO A 181 2.32 -17.32 -18.39
CA PRO A 181 0.98 -17.31 -18.97
C PRO A 181 0.70 -18.62 -19.71
N THR A 182 -0.56 -19.08 -19.69
CA THR A 182 -0.97 -20.30 -20.42
C THR A 182 -0.87 -20.12 -21.93
N ILE A 183 -1.07 -18.90 -22.41
CA ILE A 183 -0.87 -18.51 -23.81
C ILE A 183 0.29 -17.53 -23.78
N ASP A 184 1.44 -17.98 -24.26
CA ASP A 184 2.68 -17.19 -24.28
C ASP A 184 2.88 -16.62 -25.68
N SER A 185 2.61 -15.32 -25.82
CA SER A 185 2.77 -14.60 -27.08
C SER A 185 4.24 -14.32 -27.45
N GLU A 186 5.18 -14.46 -26.51
CA GLU A 186 6.61 -14.22 -26.75
C GLU A 186 7.34 -15.48 -27.22
N LYS A 187 6.70 -16.65 -27.10
CA LYS A 187 7.25 -17.93 -27.48
C LYS A 187 7.25 -18.10 -29.01
N MET A 188 8.42 -18.11 -29.63
CA MET A 188 8.59 -18.28 -31.08
C MET A 188 8.52 -19.73 -31.59
N ASP A 189 8.10 -20.68 -30.74
CA ASP A 189 7.93 -22.09 -31.13
C ASP A 189 6.70 -22.33 -32.03
N GLY A 190 5.99 -21.27 -32.42
CA GLY A 190 4.87 -21.31 -33.35
C GLY A 190 5.32 -21.56 -34.78
N ILE A 191 4.42 -22.13 -35.59
CA ILE A 191 4.64 -22.33 -37.02
C ILE A 191 4.33 -21.03 -37.74
N ILE A 192 5.34 -20.43 -38.37
CA ILE A 192 5.14 -19.28 -39.27
C ILE A 192 4.67 -19.84 -40.61
N PHE A 193 3.40 -19.63 -40.93
CA PHE A 193 2.84 -20.04 -42.22
C PHE A 193 3.28 -19.06 -43.32
N GLU A 194 3.85 -19.58 -44.41
CA GLU A 194 3.90 -18.92 -45.73
C GLU A 194 2.46 -18.65 -46.22
N PRO A 195 2.19 -17.77 -47.22
CA PRO A 195 0.81 -17.35 -47.54
C PRO A 195 -0.12 -18.53 -47.86
N VAL A 196 -0.86 -18.98 -46.84
CA VAL A 196 -1.81 -20.09 -46.88
C VAL A 196 -3.15 -19.59 -47.42
N SER A 197 -3.77 -20.41 -48.27
CA SER A 197 -5.15 -20.23 -48.73
C SER A 197 -6.08 -20.04 -47.51
N SER A 198 -6.74 -18.88 -47.46
CA SER A 198 -7.35 -18.27 -46.26
C SER A 198 -8.71 -18.85 -45.85
N ALA A 199 -8.88 -20.18 -45.90
CA ALA A 199 -10.07 -20.84 -45.38
C ALA A 199 -9.99 -20.98 -43.85
N ILE A 200 -11.00 -20.48 -43.13
CA ILE A 200 -11.08 -20.55 -41.65
C ILE A 200 -12.21 -21.52 -41.28
N GLU A 201 -11.93 -22.48 -40.41
CA GLU A 201 -12.92 -23.45 -39.96
C GLU A 201 -12.97 -23.52 -38.43
N PHE A 202 -14.16 -23.35 -37.86
CA PHE A 202 -14.48 -23.61 -36.47
C PHE A 202 -15.19 -24.97 -36.39
N LYS A 203 -14.66 -25.92 -35.61
CA LYS A 203 -15.26 -27.25 -35.40
C LYS A 203 -15.65 -27.46 -33.94
N LEU A 204 -16.94 -27.67 -33.68
CA LEU A 204 -17.48 -28.06 -32.36
C LEU A 204 -16.89 -27.23 -31.21
N VAL A 205 -16.78 -25.92 -31.40
CA VAL A 205 -16.11 -25.03 -30.45
C VAL A 205 -17.02 -24.78 -29.26
N ASN A 206 -16.51 -25.12 -28.07
CA ASN A 206 -17.10 -24.79 -26.78
C ASN A 206 -16.27 -23.71 -26.10
N PHE A 207 -16.90 -22.60 -25.74
CA PHE A 207 -16.19 -21.47 -25.13
C PHE A 207 -17.01 -20.81 -24.02
N SER A 208 -16.37 -20.64 -22.87
CA SER A 208 -16.83 -19.84 -21.73
C SER A 208 -15.73 -18.88 -21.32
N TYR A 209 -16.10 -17.66 -20.90
CA TYR A 209 -15.12 -16.72 -20.38
C TYR A 209 -14.63 -17.15 -19.00
N PRO A 210 -13.32 -17.05 -18.69
CA PRO A 210 -12.78 -17.44 -17.38
C PRO A 210 -13.38 -16.69 -16.19
N SER A 211 -13.87 -15.46 -16.40
CA SER A 211 -14.55 -14.66 -15.38
C SER A 211 -15.97 -15.13 -15.08
N ARG A 212 -16.58 -15.94 -15.96
CA ARG A 212 -17.94 -16.49 -15.85
C ARG A 212 -17.98 -17.91 -16.42
N PRO A 213 -17.36 -18.89 -15.74
CA PRO A 213 -17.23 -20.25 -16.26
C PRO A 213 -18.59 -20.93 -16.48
N ASP A 214 -19.60 -20.60 -15.66
CA ASP A 214 -20.93 -21.20 -15.70
C ASP A 214 -21.79 -20.73 -16.89
N SER A 215 -21.38 -19.65 -17.57
CA SER A 215 -22.10 -19.11 -18.72
C SER A 215 -21.38 -19.49 -20.01
N VAL A 216 -21.85 -20.59 -20.61
CA VAL A 216 -21.37 -21.04 -21.92
C VAL A 216 -21.85 -20.07 -23.00
N VAL A 217 -20.90 -19.51 -23.75
CA VAL A 217 -21.17 -18.55 -24.83
C VAL A 217 -21.27 -19.30 -26.15
N LEU A 218 -20.26 -20.08 -26.51
CA LEU A 218 -20.30 -20.94 -27.68
C LEU A 218 -20.54 -22.37 -27.21
N ASN A 219 -21.60 -23.00 -27.70
CA ASN A 219 -21.95 -24.39 -27.41
C ASN A 219 -22.04 -25.18 -28.72
N ASN A 220 -21.10 -26.09 -28.95
CA ASN A 220 -20.92 -26.92 -30.13
C ASN A 220 -20.96 -26.12 -31.44
N PHE A 221 -20.38 -24.91 -31.44
CA PHE A 221 -20.41 -24.01 -32.58
C PHE A 221 -19.51 -24.51 -33.72
N SER A 222 -20.08 -24.64 -34.93
CA SER A 222 -19.35 -25.03 -36.14
C SER A 222 -19.64 -24.06 -37.28
N LEU A 223 -18.59 -23.54 -37.92
CA LEU A 223 -18.68 -22.58 -39.01
C LEU A 223 -17.49 -22.73 -39.95
N THR A 224 -17.73 -22.69 -41.26
CA THR A 224 -16.69 -22.77 -42.27
C THR A 224 -16.73 -21.51 -43.15
N ILE A 225 -15.61 -20.81 -43.23
CA ILE A 225 -15.41 -19.58 -43.99
C ILE A 225 -14.44 -19.88 -45.15
N PRO A 226 -14.92 -19.95 -46.40
CA PRO A 226 -14.06 -20.16 -47.55
C PRO A 226 -13.17 -18.94 -47.85
N ALA A 227 -11.99 -19.19 -48.42
CA ALA A 227 -11.00 -18.16 -48.77
C ALA A 227 -11.60 -17.07 -49.68
N GLY A 228 -11.37 -15.81 -49.33
CA GLY A 228 -11.83 -14.65 -50.12
C GLY A 228 -13.34 -14.35 -50.03
N LYS A 229 -14.11 -15.04 -49.18
CA LYS A 229 -15.53 -14.77 -48.95
C LYS A 229 -15.76 -14.07 -47.62
N THR A 230 -16.67 -13.11 -47.62
CA THR A 230 -17.16 -12.43 -46.41
C THR A 230 -18.46 -13.09 -45.96
N ILE A 231 -18.50 -13.57 -44.72
CA ILE A 231 -19.72 -14.09 -44.09
C ILE A 231 -20.20 -13.05 -43.08
N ALA A 232 -21.50 -12.74 -43.13
CA ALA A 232 -22.16 -11.94 -42.11
C ALA A 232 -22.73 -12.86 -41.05
N LEU A 233 -22.25 -12.75 -39.81
CA LEU A 233 -22.96 -13.31 -38.67
C LEU A 233 -24.11 -12.37 -38.31
N VAL A 234 -25.32 -12.90 -38.36
CA VAL A 234 -26.54 -12.22 -37.95
C VAL A 234 -27.00 -12.87 -36.65
N GLU A 235 -27.09 -12.07 -35.60
CA GLU A 235 -27.65 -12.47 -34.30
C GLU A 235 -29.13 -12.08 -34.25
N LEU A 236 -29.98 -12.97 -33.73
CA LEU A 236 -31.32 -12.59 -33.30
C LEU A 236 -31.22 -11.92 -31.93
N VAL A 237 -31.31 -10.60 -31.92
CA VAL A 237 -31.44 -9.84 -30.67
C VAL A 237 -32.88 -9.96 -30.18
N ALA A 238 -33.13 -10.85 -29.22
CA ALA A 238 -34.29 -10.69 -28.36
C ALA A 238 -34.15 -9.34 -27.64
N GLN A 239 -35.17 -8.48 -27.75
CA GLN A 239 -35.16 -7.05 -27.39
C GLN A 239 -34.73 -6.68 -25.96
N GLU A 240 -34.45 -7.65 -25.09
CA GLU A 240 -34.21 -7.44 -23.67
C GLU A 240 -32.74 -7.18 -23.31
N ASN A 241 -31.75 -7.39 -24.21
CA ASN A 241 -30.35 -7.31 -23.79
C ASN A 241 -29.34 -6.88 -24.87
N ARG A 242 -29.25 -5.57 -25.16
CA ARG A 242 -28.24 -4.98 -26.09
C ARG A 242 -26.78 -5.19 -25.68
N GLN A 243 -26.51 -5.58 -24.44
CA GLN A 243 -25.16 -5.88 -23.95
C GLN A 243 -24.58 -7.19 -24.51
N PHE A 244 -25.42 -8.09 -25.05
CA PHE A 244 -25.00 -9.38 -25.60
C PHE A 244 -24.39 -9.28 -27.02
N CYS A 245 -24.85 -8.33 -27.85
CA CYS A 245 -24.32 -8.13 -29.22
C CYS A 245 -22.83 -7.78 -29.28
N HIS A 246 -22.35 -6.94 -28.35
CA HIS A 246 -20.92 -6.62 -28.26
C HIS A 246 -20.10 -7.80 -27.73
N TYR A 247 -20.75 -8.70 -26.97
CA TYR A 247 -20.10 -9.80 -26.31
C TYR A 247 -19.75 -10.92 -27.29
N TYR A 248 -20.71 -11.42 -28.08
CA TYR A 248 -20.46 -12.50 -29.06
C TYR A 248 -19.53 -12.08 -30.20
N ARG A 249 -19.73 -10.87 -30.75
CA ARG A 249 -18.82 -10.29 -31.76
C ARG A 249 -17.42 -10.11 -31.18
N GLY A 250 -17.31 -9.65 -29.94
CA GLY A 250 -16.05 -9.54 -29.21
C GLY A 250 -15.39 -10.89 -28.93
N SER A 251 -16.16 -11.93 -28.56
CA SER A 251 -15.65 -13.28 -28.30
C SER A 251 -15.03 -13.92 -29.54
N MET A 252 -15.66 -13.80 -30.70
CA MET A 252 -15.13 -14.36 -31.95
C MET A 252 -13.90 -13.62 -32.47
N ILE A 253 -13.85 -12.28 -32.34
CA ILE A 253 -12.64 -11.50 -32.65
C ILE A 253 -11.52 -11.87 -31.68
N HIS A 254 -11.82 -12.01 -30.40
CA HIS A 254 -10.85 -12.40 -29.38
C HIS A 254 -10.35 -13.84 -29.52
N LEU A 255 -11.19 -14.76 -30.03
CA LEU A 255 -10.76 -16.11 -30.41
C LEU A 255 -9.87 -16.08 -31.65
N ARG A 256 -10.21 -15.29 -32.68
CA ARG A 256 -9.35 -15.10 -33.86
C ARG A 256 -7.97 -14.55 -33.49
N GLU A 257 -7.90 -13.56 -32.60
CA GLU A 257 -6.63 -12.95 -32.14
C GLU A 257 -5.83 -13.80 -31.15
N LYS A 258 -6.43 -14.82 -30.53
CA LYS A 258 -5.71 -15.75 -29.62
C LYS A 258 -5.11 -16.96 -30.31
N PHE A 259 -5.61 -17.31 -31.49
CA PHE A 259 -5.23 -18.52 -32.23
C PHE A 259 -4.47 -18.21 -33.53
N TYR A 260 -4.15 -16.92 -33.77
CA TYR A 260 -3.13 -16.42 -34.69
C TYR A 260 -2.03 -15.75 -33.86
#